data_AF-Q16VB3-F1
#
_entry.id   AF-Q16VB3-F1
#
_cell.length_a   1.000
_cell.length_b   1.000
_cell.length_c   1.000
_cell.angle_alpha   90.00
_cell.angle_beta   90.00
_cell.angle_gamma   90.00
#
_symmetry.space_group_name_H-M   'P 1'
#
loop_
_entity.id
_entity.type
_entity.pdbx_description
1 polymer ?
#
loop_
_entity_poly.entity_id
_entity_poly.type
_entity_poly.pdbx_seq_one_letter_code
_entity_poly.pdbx_strand_id
1 'polypeptide(L)'
;MDSPLANQTSKALLLDRSSNQLLVPTVSPMLNPACGFKVKGHLKRRCKDCFFVVRHQRLYVICKTHPRHKQMSMKKRERNTWILTDATQGPARAW
;
A
#
# COMPACT_ATOMS: atom_id res chain seq x y z
N MET A 1 -20.74 -32.23 -7.46
CA MET A 1 -21.19 -32.44 -8.85
C MET A 1 -21.68 -31.10 -9.34
N ASP A 2 -20.76 -30.24 -9.77
CA ASP A 2 -21.07 -28.98 -10.45
C ASP A 2 -20.11 -28.93 -11.64
N SER A 3 -20.67 -29.14 -12.83
CA SER A 3 -19.92 -29.23 -14.08
C SER A 3 -19.38 -27.87 -14.54
N PRO A 4 -18.28 -27.86 -15.31
CA PRO A 4 -17.64 -26.65 -15.82
C PRO A 4 -18.26 -26.21 -17.15
N LEU A 5 -18.33 -24.90 -17.42
CA LEU A 5 -18.49 -24.38 -18.77
C LEU A 5 -17.51 -23.23 -19.04
N ALA A 6 -16.64 -23.47 -20.01
CA ALA A 6 -15.77 -22.50 -20.65
C ALA A 6 -16.55 -21.45 -21.44
N ASN A 7 -16.03 -20.23 -21.52
CA ASN A 7 -16.19 -19.37 -22.70
C ASN A 7 -15.11 -18.29 -22.64
N GLN A 8 -13.91 -18.55 -23.17
CA GLN A 8 -13.54 -18.31 -24.57
C GLN A 8 -13.68 -16.84 -25.00
N THR A 9 -12.49 -16.29 -25.24
CA THR A 9 -12.14 -15.56 -26.47
C THR A 9 -12.61 -14.12 -26.59
N SER A 10 -11.65 -13.25 -26.30
CA SER A 10 -11.39 -11.94 -26.90
C SER A 10 -12.14 -11.69 -28.22
N LYS A 11 -13.27 -11.00 -28.13
CA LYS A 11 -13.86 -10.33 -29.29
C LYS A 11 -13.09 -9.03 -29.51
N ALA A 12 -12.34 -9.01 -30.61
CA ALA A 12 -11.72 -7.82 -31.16
C ALA A 12 -12.76 -6.68 -31.22
N LEU A 13 -12.45 -5.56 -30.56
CA LEU A 13 -13.15 -4.32 -30.80
C LEU A 13 -12.70 -3.83 -32.17
N LEU A 14 -13.53 -4.11 -33.18
CA LEU A 14 -13.39 -3.51 -34.50
C LEU A 14 -13.51 -1.99 -34.33
N LEU A 15 -12.41 -1.31 -34.62
CA LEU A 15 -12.35 0.14 -34.75
C LEU A 15 -13.16 0.54 -35.98
N ASP A 16 -14.40 0.98 -35.77
CA ASP A 16 -15.09 1.81 -36.74
C ASP A 16 -14.44 3.19 -36.71
N ARG A 17 -13.55 3.42 -37.69
CA ARG A 17 -12.90 4.70 -37.92
C ARG A 17 -13.74 5.49 -38.92
N SER A 18 -14.77 6.14 -38.42
CA SER A 18 -15.50 7.17 -39.17
C SER A 18 -15.34 8.54 -38.49
N SER A 19 -14.56 9.37 -39.18
CA SER A 19 -14.53 10.85 -39.24
C SER A 19 -14.83 11.72 -38.02
N ASN A 20 -13.84 12.59 -37.75
CA ASN A 20 -13.96 13.94 -37.19
C ASN A 20 -14.11 14.11 -35.66
N GLN A 21 -13.05 13.79 -34.91
CA GLN A 21 -12.70 14.53 -33.69
C GLN A 21 -11.19 14.74 -33.61
N LEU A 22 -10.66 15.54 -34.53
CA LEU A 22 -9.32 16.12 -34.39
C LEU A 22 -9.53 17.49 -33.74
N LEU A 23 -9.06 17.65 -32.49
CA LEU A 23 -8.98 18.86 -31.64
C LEU A 23 -9.66 18.75 -30.26
N VAL A 24 -10.12 17.58 -29.81
CA VAL A 24 -10.38 17.43 -28.37
C VAL A 24 -9.03 17.39 -27.65
N PRO A 25 -8.72 18.33 -26.74
CA PRO A 25 -7.56 18.18 -25.90
C PRO A 25 -7.77 16.92 -25.07
N THR A 26 -6.99 15.87 -25.35
CA THR A 26 -6.85 14.73 -24.45
C THR A 26 -6.24 15.26 -23.17
N VAL A 27 -7.08 15.75 -22.27
CA VAL A 27 -6.73 16.13 -20.90
C VAL A 27 -6.39 14.83 -20.17
N SER A 28 -5.18 14.33 -20.42
CA SER A 28 -4.59 13.28 -19.61
C SER A 28 -4.58 13.78 -18.17
N PRO A 29 -5.30 13.13 -17.23
CA PRO A 29 -5.35 13.61 -15.86
C PRO A 29 -3.92 13.64 -15.31
N MET A 30 -3.41 14.83 -15.01
CA MET A 30 -2.16 14.99 -14.29
C MET A 30 -2.38 14.47 -12.87
N LEU A 31 -2.02 13.22 -12.64
CA LEU A 31 -1.92 12.65 -11.31
C LEU A 31 -0.75 13.35 -10.60
N ASN A 32 -1.07 14.30 -9.74
CA ASN A 32 -0.09 14.89 -8.84
C ASN A 32 0.13 13.88 -7.70
N PRO A 33 1.30 13.20 -7.62
CA PRO A 33 1.53 12.26 -6.55
C PRO A 33 1.59 13.04 -5.24
N ALA A 34 0.53 12.93 -4.44
CA ALA A 34 0.55 13.46 -3.09
C ALA A 34 1.64 12.69 -2.31
N CYS A 35 2.72 13.39 -1.98
CA CYS A 35 3.78 12.85 -1.13
C CYS A 35 3.20 12.57 0.27
N GLY A 36 2.72 11.34 0.48
CA GLY A 36 2.19 10.87 1.74
C GLY A 36 3.27 10.73 2.83
N PHE A 37 3.05 9.83 3.78
CA PHE A 37 4.03 9.56 4.83
C PHE A 37 5.19 8.69 4.32
N LYS A 38 6.43 9.05 4.68
CA LYS A 38 7.56 8.12 4.47
C LYS A 38 7.54 7.03 5.54
N VAL A 39 7.30 5.79 5.13
CA VAL A 39 7.32 4.64 6.04
C VAL A 39 8.77 4.30 6.44
N LYS A 40 9.03 4.13 7.74
CA LYS A 40 10.35 3.87 8.32
C LYS A 40 10.27 2.89 9.49
N GLY A 41 11.30 2.06 9.67
CA GLY A 41 11.43 1.20 10.86
C GLY A 41 11.64 2.03 12.13
N HIS A 42 12.65 2.91 12.10
CA HIS A 42 12.94 3.84 13.18
C HIS A 42 12.54 5.28 12.79
N LEU A 43 11.77 5.93 13.65
CA LEU A 43 11.29 7.29 13.43
C LEU A 43 12.19 8.29 14.14
N LYS A 44 12.48 9.43 13.49
CA LYS A 44 13.23 10.52 14.10
C LYS A 44 12.68 11.89 13.73
N ARG A 45 12.77 12.83 14.66
CA ARG A 45 12.52 14.24 14.40
C ARG A 45 13.66 14.79 13.53
N ARG A 46 13.32 15.53 12.47
CA ARG A 46 14.30 16.23 11.62
C ARG A 46 14.40 17.73 11.93
N CYS A 47 13.42 18.22 12.68
CA CYS A 47 13.18 19.63 12.91
C CYS A 47 12.57 19.85 14.30
N LYS A 48 12.59 21.10 14.77
CA LYS A 48 11.97 21.49 16.06
C LYS A 48 10.45 21.34 16.07
N ASP A 49 9.76 21.56 14.95
CA ASP A 49 8.28 21.47 14.89
C ASP A 49 7.78 20.04 14.66
N CYS A 50 8.70 19.09 14.50
CA CYS A 50 8.38 17.70 14.27
C CYS A 50 7.99 17.07 15.61
N PHE A 51 6.87 16.35 15.70
CA PHE A 51 6.45 15.72 16.97
C PHE A 51 5.90 14.31 16.75
N PHE A 52 5.98 13.49 17.79
CA PHE A 52 5.49 12.12 17.79
C PHE A 52 4.01 12.06 18.13
N VAL A 53 3.27 11.20 17.42
CA VAL A 53 1.84 10.95 17.66
C VAL A 53 1.56 9.48 17.40
N VAL A 54 0.76 8.85 18.25
CA VAL A 54 0.23 7.50 18.02
C VAL A 54 -1.20 7.61 17.51
N ARG A 55 -1.50 6.97 16.39
CA ARG A 55 -2.86 6.85 15.82
C ARG A 55 -3.05 5.44 15.31
N HIS A 56 -4.22 4.84 15.56
CA HIS A 56 -4.53 3.48 15.10
C HIS A 56 -3.39 2.48 15.40
N GLN A 57 -2.85 2.52 16.62
CA GLN A 57 -1.76 1.66 17.10
C GLN A 57 -0.46 1.75 16.29
N ARG A 58 -0.25 2.87 15.58
CA ARG A 58 0.95 3.13 14.78
C ARG A 58 1.56 4.47 15.17
N LEU A 59 2.89 4.53 15.20
CA LEU A 59 3.62 5.74 15.56
C LEU A 59 3.88 6.57 14.30
N TYR A 60 3.74 7.88 14.45
CA TYR A 60 3.92 8.86 13.38
C TYR A 60 4.83 9.98 13.85
N VAL A 61 5.53 10.60 12.90
CA VAL A 61 6.12 11.92 13.05
C VAL A 61 5.32 12.87 12.18
N ILE A 62 4.68 13.85 12.80
CA ILE A 62 3.95 14.91 12.11
C ILE A 62 4.77 16.19 12.14
N CYS A 63 4.67 16.99 11.09
CA CYS A 63 5.27 18.32 11.00
C CYS A 63 4.30 19.23 10.24
N LYS A 64 3.99 20.40 10.80
CA LYS A 64 3.11 21.39 10.18
C LYS A 64 3.88 22.29 9.20
N THR A 65 5.12 22.66 9.54
CA THR A 65 5.98 23.53 8.71
C THR A 65 6.51 22.82 7.47
N HIS A 66 6.96 21.57 7.59
CA HIS A 66 7.62 20.84 6.50
C HIS A 66 6.91 19.51 6.20
N PRO A 67 6.05 19.42 5.16
CA PRO A 67 5.32 18.19 4.82
C PRO A 67 6.23 16.99 4.55
N ARG A 68 7.45 17.21 4.03
CA ARG A 68 8.44 16.14 3.75
C ARG A 68 8.97 15.43 5.00
N HIS A 69 8.73 15.97 6.20
CA HIS A 69 9.17 15.36 7.46
C HIS A 69 8.17 14.34 8.01
N LYS A 70 6.99 14.25 7.40
CA LYS A 70 5.95 13.28 7.75
C LYS A 70 6.48 11.85 7.60
N GLN A 71 6.55 11.13 8.72
CA GLN A 71 7.02 9.74 8.76
C GLN A 71 6.01 8.85 9.49
N MET A 72 6.00 7.57 9.16
CA MET A 72 5.09 6.57 9.71
C MET A 72 5.87 5.29 10.03
N SER A 73 5.68 4.69 11.21
CA SER A 73 6.42 3.48 11.59
C SER A 73 6.06 2.32 10.67
N MET A 74 6.93 1.34 10.43
CA MET A 74 6.56 0.17 9.62
C MET A 74 5.66 -0.77 10.43
N LYS A 75 4.53 -1.23 9.86
CA LYS A 75 3.73 -2.29 10.47
C LYS A 75 4.37 -3.64 10.09
N LYS A 76 4.63 -4.49 11.08
CA LYS A 76 5.06 -5.87 10.83
C LYS A 76 3.91 -6.63 10.14
N ARG A 77 4.25 -7.57 9.26
CA ARG A 77 3.26 -8.50 8.71
C ARG A 77 2.72 -9.36 9.85
N GLU A 78 1.44 -9.72 9.79
CA GLU A 78 0.75 -10.50 10.83
C GLU A 78 1.47 -11.80 11.19
N ARG A 79 1.90 -12.55 10.18
CA ARG A 79 2.72 -13.76 10.35
C ARG A 79 4.01 -13.55 11.17
N ASN A 80 4.57 -12.33 11.14
CA ASN A 80 5.79 -11.97 11.87
C ASN A 80 5.49 -11.42 13.27
N THR A 81 4.22 -11.40 13.68
CA THR A 81 3.76 -10.99 15.02
C THR A 81 3.17 -12.14 15.82
N TRP A 82 2.95 -13.30 15.19
CA TRP A 82 2.50 -14.51 15.89
C TRP A 82 3.59 -14.98 16.84
N ILE A 83 3.25 -15.10 18.12
CA ILE A 83 4.08 -15.77 19.11
C ILE A 83 3.83 -17.26 18.90
N LEU A 84 4.88 -18.03 18.62
CA LEU A 84 4.78 -19.49 18.56
C LEU A 84 4.46 -19.98 19.97
N THR A 85 3.20 -20.32 20.22
CA THR A 85 2.69 -20.67 21.56
C THR A 85 3.19 -22.03 22.04
N ASP A 86 3.61 -22.91 21.14
CA ASP A 86 4.23 -24.19 21.46
C ASP A 86 5.52 -24.37 20.65
N ALA A 87 6.64 -24.33 21.37
CA ALA A 87 7.96 -24.67 20.88
C ALA A 87 8.59 -25.62 21.89
N THR A 88 8.14 -26.87 21.92
CA THR A 88 8.75 -27.91 22.75
C THR A 88 10.18 -28.18 22.25
N GLN A 89 11.19 -27.75 23.01
CA GLN A 89 12.61 -28.07 22.77
C GLN A 89 13.02 -29.41 23.41
N GLY A 90 12.13 -30.39 23.40
CA GLY A 90 12.44 -31.75 23.85
C GLY A 90 13.12 -32.55 22.72
N PRO A 91 14.00 -33.51 23.03
CA PRO A 91 14.55 -34.42 22.03
C PRO A 91 13.46 -35.25 21.32
N ALA A 92 12.31 -35.45 21.97
CA ALA A 92 11.13 -36.04 21.37
C ALA A 92 9.93 -35.09 21.49
N ARG A 93 9.17 -34.94 20.40
CA ARG A 93 7.89 -34.23 20.39
C ARG A 93 6.85 -35.16 21.02
N ALA A 94 6.21 -34.73 22.10
CA ALA A 94 5.10 -35.46 22.72
C ALA A 94 3.90 -35.38 21.78
N TRP A 95 3.73 -36.40 20.94
CA TRP A 95 2.45 -36.71 20.31
C TRP A 95 1.57 -37.42 21.34
#